data_AF-A0A852LDG7-F1
#
_entry.id   AF-A0A852LDG7-F1
#
_cell.length_a   1.000
_cell.length_b   1.000
_cell.length_c   1.000
_cell.angle_alpha   90.00
_cell.angle_beta   90.00
_cell.angle_gamma   90.00
#
_symmetry.space_group_name_H-M   'P 1'
#
loop_
_entity.id
_entity.type
_entity.pdbx_description
1 polymer ?
#
loop_
_entity_poly.entity_id
_entity_poly.type
_entity_poly.pdbx_seq_one_letter_code
_entity_poly.pdbx_strand_id
1 'polypeptide(L)'
;EGSGPIWLNGLRCRGTEERLALCRHRGWRPHVCAHEEDASAVCSAAPAVRLVGSAGRCAGRLEIFHAGQWGTVCDDLWGLEDAAVVCRQLGCGAALDAPRAAFFGEGTGPIWLDDVRCQGNESSLLRCPSSPWGHNNCQHLEDAAVVCAGTGDAGTEGAVVGTSSLSPCGGSW
;
A
#
# COMPACT_ATOMS: atom_id res chain seq x y z
N GLU A 1 13.57 25.92 -2.32
CA GLU A 1 14.63 26.44 -1.45
C GLU A 1 14.23 26.17 -0.01
N GLY A 2 15.06 25.45 0.73
CA GLY A 2 14.82 25.17 2.14
C GLY A 2 15.13 26.37 3.04
N SER A 3 15.01 26.16 4.35
CA SER A 3 15.40 27.15 5.35
C SER A 3 16.00 26.45 6.57
N GLY A 4 16.90 27.12 7.28
CA GLY A 4 17.53 26.60 8.49
C GLY A 4 18.88 25.90 8.25
N PRO A 5 19.37 25.07 9.19
CA PRO A 5 20.69 24.48 9.09
C PRO A 5 20.80 23.44 7.96
N ILE A 6 21.86 23.53 7.17
CA ILE A 6 22.24 22.52 6.17
C ILE A 6 23.09 21.44 6.86
N TRP A 7 22.54 20.23 6.93
CA TRP A 7 23.08 19.17 7.79
C TRP A 7 24.12 18.28 7.12
N LEU A 8 24.01 18.03 5.81
CA LEU A 8 24.83 17.06 5.08
C LEU A 8 25.44 17.68 3.83
N ASN A 9 26.73 17.45 3.63
CA ASN A 9 27.47 17.85 2.44
C ASN A 9 28.35 16.70 1.92
N GLY A 10 28.46 16.58 0.60
CA GLY A 10 29.34 15.64 -0.07
C GLY A 10 28.96 14.17 0.18
N LEU A 11 27.65 13.90 0.23
CA LEU A 11 27.11 12.55 0.37
C LEU A 11 27.66 11.63 -0.74
N ARG A 12 28.33 10.56 -0.32
CA ARG A 12 28.86 9.50 -1.18
C ARG A 12 28.42 8.16 -0.59
N CYS A 13 27.27 7.68 -1.05
CA CYS A 13 26.73 6.37 -0.68
C CYS A 13 27.33 5.26 -1.55
N ARG A 14 27.46 4.06 -0.99
CA ARG A 14 27.76 2.82 -1.72
C ARG A 14 26.50 2.18 -2.31
N GLY A 15 25.33 2.51 -1.76
CA GLY A 15 24.03 1.98 -2.16
C GLY A 15 23.52 0.82 -1.29
N THR A 16 24.25 0.46 -0.22
CA THR A 16 23.87 -0.59 0.75
C THR A 16 23.52 -0.01 2.11
N GLU A 17 23.62 1.30 2.28
CA GLU A 17 23.30 2.00 3.53
C GLU A 17 21.78 2.08 3.73
N GLU A 18 21.31 1.79 4.95
CA GLU A 18 19.88 1.86 5.28
C GLU A 18 19.33 3.28 5.47
N ARG A 19 20.22 4.28 5.58
CA ARG A 19 19.85 5.69 5.73
C ARG A 19 20.97 6.60 5.22
N LEU A 20 20.61 7.78 4.70
CA LEU A 20 21.58 8.77 4.18
C LEU A 20 22.65 9.19 5.19
N ALA A 21 22.32 9.20 6.49
CA ALA A 21 23.25 9.53 7.56
C ALA A 21 24.40 8.51 7.73
N LEU A 22 24.26 7.29 7.19
CA LEU A 22 25.31 6.27 7.21
C LEU A 22 26.23 6.33 5.98
N CYS A 23 25.85 7.11 4.95
CA CYS A 23 26.71 7.32 3.80
C CYS A 23 27.95 8.11 4.19
N ARG A 24 29.05 7.93 3.45
CA ARG A 24 30.24 8.76 3.68
C ARG A 24 29.90 10.22 3.34
N HIS A 25 30.13 11.13 4.29
CA HIS A 25 29.90 12.57 4.12
C HIS A 25 31.03 13.38 4.77
N ARG A 26 31.12 14.69 4.50
CA ARG A 26 32.22 15.56 4.97
C ARG A 26 32.10 16.01 6.46
N GLY A 27 31.33 15.30 7.28
CA GLY A 27 31.04 15.63 8.69
C GLY A 27 29.83 16.56 8.90
N TRP A 28 29.48 16.84 10.17
CA TRP A 28 28.36 17.69 10.62
C TRP A 28 28.83 19.10 11.07
N ARG A 29 29.79 19.69 10.35
CA ARG A 29 30.39 21.01 10.67
C ARG A 29 29.89 22.08 9.69
N PRO A 30 30.12 23.39 9.91
CA PRO A 30 29.63 24.43 9.01
C PRO A 30 30.18 24.21 7.60
N HIS A 31 29.28 24.01 6.65
CA HIS A 31 29.61 23.83 5.24
C HIS A 31 29.13 25.06 4.48
N VAL A 32 29.88 25.48 3.47
CA VAL A 32 29.60 26.70 2.69
C VAL A 32 28.57 26.46 1.59
N CYS A 33 27.57 25.60 1.83
CA CYS A 33 26.48 25.41 0.89
C CYS A 33 25.38 26.43 1.18
N ALA A 34 24.71 26.90 0.13
CA ALA A 34 23.53 27.75 0.26
C ALA A 34 22.25 26.95 -0.03
N HIS A 35 21.08 27.44 0.38
CA HIS A 35 19.80 26.74 0.13
C HIS A 35 19.43 26.65 -1.36
N GLU A 36 20.05 27.47 -2.20
CA GLU A 36 20.01 27.31 -3.66
C GLU A 36 20.60 25.97 -4.14
N GLU A 37 21.44 25.33 -3.31
CA GLU A 37 22.08 24.03 -3.57
C GLU A 37 21.39 22.85 -2.85
N ASP A 38 20.20 23.07 -2.27
CA ASP A 38 19.47 22.01 -1.58
C ASP A 38 19.14 20.86 -2.55
N ALA A 39 19.63 19.67 -2.23
CA ALA A 39 19.41 18.48 -3.06
C ALA A 39 18.03 17.88 -2.82
N SER A 40 17.33 17.50 -3.90
CA SER A 40 16.09 16.73 -3.87
C SER A 40 16.26 15.39 -4.56
N ALA A 41 15.53 14.37 -4.10
CA ALA A 41 15.44 13.08 -4.80
C ALA A 41 13.98 12.82 -5.21
N VAL A 42 13.80 12.30 -6.42
CA VAL A 42 12.54 11.69 -6.85
C VAL A 42 12.71 10.19 -6.73
N CYS A 43 12.03 9.58 -5.76
CA CYS A 43 12.02 8.14 -5.60
C CYS A 43 10.97 7.52 -6.53
N SER A 44 11.22 6.32 -7.05
CA SER A 44 10.10 5.44 -7.39
C SER A 44 9.37 5.11 -6.08
N ALA A 45 8.08 5.41 -6.01
CA ALA A 45 7.32 5.32 -4.78
C ALA A 45 7.25 3.87 -4.24
N ALA A 46 7.45 3.70 -2.93
CA ALA A 46 6.98 2.53 -2.19
C ALA A 46 5.43 2.45 -2.24
N PRO A 47 4.86 1.27 -1.93
CA PRO A 47 4.19 0.45 -2.93
C PRO A 47 3.17 1.24 -3.76
N ALA A 48 3.24 1.08 -5.08
CA ALA A 48 2.25 1.55 -6.04
C ALA A 48 0.89 0.84 -5.90
N VAL A 49 0.46 0.43 -4.70
CA VAL A 49 -0.71 -0.41 -4.45
C VAL A 49 -1.46 0.07 -3.20
N ARG A 50 -2.79 0.17 -3.27
CA ARG A 50 -3.68 0.47 -2.13
C ARG A 50 -4.96 -0.37 -2.18
N LEU A 51 -5.65 -0.47 -1.04
CA LEU A 51 -6.98 -1.08 -0.93
C LEU A 51 -8.04 -0.02 -0.61
N VAL A 52 -9.16 -0.04 -1.34
CA VAL A 52 -10.25 0.95 -1.22
C VAL A 52 -11.60 0.24 -1.01
N GLY A 53 -12.57 0.90 -0.38
CA GLY A 53 -13.95 0.40 -0.26
C GLY A 53 -14.23 -0.44 0.98
N SER A 54 -13.27 -0.54 1.92
CA SER A 54 -13.51 -1.10 3.25
C SER A 54 -13.13 -0.11 4.36
N ALA A 55 -13.61 -0.35 5.58
CA ALA A 55 -13.24 0.44 6.75
C ALA A 55 -11.80 0.18 7.25
N GLY A 56 -11.15 -0.90 6.79
CA GLY A 56 -9.84 -1.34 7.24
C GLY A 56 -8.76 -1.25 6.17
N ARG A 57 -7.48 -1.23 6.58
CA ARG A 57 -6.32 -1.19 5.66
C ARG A 57 -6.01 -2.51 4.96
N CYS A 58 -6.62 -3.62 5.38
CA CYS A 58 -6.27 -4.98 4.97
C CYS A 58 -7.39 -5.70 4.20
N ALA A 59 -8.39 -4.95 3.72
CA ALA A 59 -9.41 -5.45 2.82
C ALA A 59 -9.85 -4.34 1.87
N GLY A 60 -10.19 -4.67 0.62
CA GLY A 60 -10.75 -3.72 -0.32
C GLY A 60 -10.45 -4.03 -1.78
N ARG A 61 -11.03 -3.23 -2.68
CA ARG A 61 -10.70 -3.17 -4.10
C ARG A 61 -9.24 -2.79 -4.25
N LEU A 62 -8.55 -3.50 -5.14
CA LEU A 62 -7.14 -3.32 -5.40
C LEU A 62 -6.93 -2.20 -6.43
N GLU A 63 -6.14 -1.20 -6.06
CA GLU A 63 -5.78 -0.10 -6.95
C GLU A 63 -4.27 0.09 -7.02
N ILE A 64 -3.77 0.41 -8.22
CA ILE A 64 -2.36 0.57 -8.56
C ILE A 64 -2.08 1.98 -9.05
N PHE A 65 -0.97 2.56 -8.61
CA PHE A 65 -0.50 3.86 -9.11
C PHE A 65 0.51 3.66 -10.24
N HIS A 66 0.13 4.04 -11.46
CA HIS A 66 0.99 3.95 -12.64
C HIS A 66 0.79 5.17 -13.53
N ALA A 67 1.87 5.63 -14.19
CA ALA A 67 1.84 6.78 -15.09
C ALA A 67 1.16 8.05 -14.51
N GLY A 68 1.32 8.30 -13.21
CA GLY A 68 0.77 9.48 -12.55
C GLY A 68 -0.71 9.40 -12.14
N GLN A 69 -1.38 8.26 -12.33
CA GLN A 69 -2.79 8.09 -11.97
C GLN A 69 -3.06 6.72 -11.32
N TRP A 70 -4.08 6.70 -10.46
CA TRP A 70 -4.61 5.46 -9.87
C TRP A 70 -5.48 4.75 -10.90
N GLY A 71 -5.40 3.42 -10.90
CA GLY A 71 -6.24 2.54 -11.69
C GLY A 71 -6.47 1.22 -10.98
N THR A 72 -7.30 0.36 -11.55
CA THR A 72 -7.73 -0.91 -10.93
C THR A 72 -7.02 -2.12 -11.55
N VAL A 73 -7.36 -3.31 -11.08
CA VAL A 73 -6.85 -4.60 -11.57
C VAL A 73 -8.04 -5.44 -11.97
N CYS A 74 -8.00 -6.08 -13.14
CA CYS A 74 -9.04 -6.99 -13.57
C CYS A 74 -9.00 -8.32 -12.78
N ASP A 75 -10.16 -8.92 -12.57
CA ASP A 75 -10.32 -10.19 -11.84
C ASP A 75 -10.10 -11.46 -12.68
N ASP A 76 -9.82 -11.31 -13.98
CA ASP A 76 -9.46 -12.41 -14.86
C ASP A 76 -8.18 -13.10 -14.36
N LEU A 77 -8.34 -14.39 -14.05
CA LEU A 77 -7.34 -15.25 -13.42
C LEU A 77 -6.87 -14.82 -12.02
N TRP A 78 -7.55 -13.83 -11.42
CA TRP A 78 -7.27 -13.38 -10.07
C TRP A 78 -7.58 -14.46 -9.03
N GLY A 79 -6.56 -14.82 -8.25
CA GLY A 79 -6.65 -15.89 -7.27
C GLY A 79 -5.95 -15.60 -5.94
N LEU A 80 -5.98 -16.61 -5.08
CA LEU A 80 -5.48 -16.50 -3.71
C LEU A 80 -3.96 -16.27 -3.66
N GLU A 81 -3.21 -16.78 -4.65
CA GLU A 81 -1.76 -16.55 -4.74
C GLU A 81 -1.43 -15.08 -5.05
N ASP A 82 -2.25 -14.42 -5.89
CA ASP A 82 -2.10 -13.00 -6.18
C ASP A 82 -2.43 -12.16 -4.95
N ALA A 83 -3.55 -12.48 -4.29
CA ALA A 83 -3.92 -11.87 -3.02
C ALA A 83 -2.85 -12.07 -1.94
N ALA A 84 -2.19 -13.23 -1.89
CA ALA A 84 -1.12 -13.51 -0.93
C ALA A 84 0.09 -12.59 -1.14
N VAL A 85 0.47 -12.34 -2.40
CA VAL A 85 1.53 -11.37 -2.73
C VAL A 85 1.12 -9.97 -2.28
N VAL A 86 -0.12 -9.53 -2.54
CA VAL A 86 -0.62 -8.22 -2.10
C VAL A 86 -0.64 -8.10 -0.57
N CYS A 87 -1.19 -9.08 0.14
CA CYS A 87 -1.26 -9.07 1.60
C CYS A 87 0.12 -9.02 2.25
N ARG A 88 1.10 -9.76 1.69
CA ARG A 88 2.50 -9.69 2.12
C ARG A 88 3.11 -8.33 1.82
N GLN A 89 2.91 -7.80 0.62
CA GLN A 89 3.41 -6.49 0.20
C GLN A 89 2.88 -5.35 1.09
N LEU A 90 1.63 -5.44 1.56
CA LEU A 90 0.99 -4.45 2.43
C LEU A 90 1.23 -4.69 3.94
N GLY A 91 1.91 -5.78 4.30
CA GLY A 91 2.14 -6.15 5.71
C GLY A 91 0.84 -6.43 6.47
N CYS A 92 -0.11 -7.08 5.79
CA CYS A 92 -1.45 -7.40 6.29
C CYS A 92 -1.64 -8.87 6.69
N GLY A 93 -0.55 -9.64 6.73
CA GLY A 93 -0.57 -11.06 7.08
C GLY A 93 -0.89 -11.95 5.88
N ALA A 94 -1.54 -13.09 6.15
CA ALA A 94 -1.96 -14.03 5.11
C ALA A 94 -3.17 -13.50 4.31
N ALA A 95 -3.29 -13.91 3.05
CA ALA A 95 -4.53 -13.73 2.30
C ALA A 95 -5.61 -14.68 2.82
N LEU A 96 -6.80 -14.15 3.05
CA LEU A 96 -7.99 -14.91 3.39
C LEU A 96 -8.87 -15.14 2.18
N ASP A 97 -8.94 -14.15 1.29
CA ASP A 97 -9.78 -14.21 0.10
C ASP A 97 -9.24 -13.32 -1.03
N ALA A 98 -9.66 -13.64 -2.26
CA ALA A 98 -9.41 -12.89 -3.48
C ALA A 98 -10.74 -12.54 -4.17
N PRO A 99 -11.55 -11.60 -3.62
CA PRO A 99 -12.85 -11.31 -4.18
C PRO A 99 -12.76 -10.72 -5.59
N ARG A 100 -13.79 -10.99 -6.37
CA ARG A 100 -13.94 -10.64 -7.78
C ARG A 100 -15.24 -9.86 -7.98
N ALA A 101 -15.54 -9.51 -9.22
CA ALA A 101 -16.77 -8.87 -9.65
C ALA A 101 -17.10 -7.58 -8.87
N ALA A 102 -16.09 -6.71 -8.68
CA ALA A 102 -16.23 -5.43 -7.99
C ALA A 102 -16.88 -5.55 -6.60
N PHE A 103 -16.53 -6.59 -5.82
CA PHE A 103 -17.14 -6.87 -4.50
C PHE A 103 -17.12 -5.67 -3.54
N PHE A 104 -16.06 -4.85 -3.57
CA PHE A 104 -15.92 -3.62 -2.78
C PHE A 104 -16.37 -2.35 -3.52
N GLY A 105 -17.21 -2.52 -4.53
CA GLY A 105 -17.65 -1.50 -5.47
C GLY A 105 -16.67 -1.32 -6.63
N GLU A 106 -17.19 -0.76 -7.72
CA GLU A 106 -16.44 -0.41 -8.91
C GLU A 106 -15.44 0.72 -8.63
N GLY A 107 -14.28 0.64 -9.25
CA GLY A 107 -13.33 1.73 -9.32
C GLY A 107 -13.63 2.68 -10.47
N THR A 108 -12.65 3.53 -10.75
CA THR A 108 -12.73 4.52 -11.83
C THR A 108 -11.36 4.70 -12.46
N GLY A 109 -11.33 5.11 -13.73
CA GLY A 109 -10.10 5.44 -14.43
C GLY A 109 -9.60 4.25 -15.25
N PRO A 110 -8.28 4.09 -15.44
CA PRO A 110 -7.74 2.96 -16.18
C PRO A 110 -7.80 1.65 -15.38
N ILE A 111 -7.95 0.54 -16.07
CA ILE A 111 -7.63 -0.80 -15.54
C ILE A 111 -6.19 -1.10 -15.95
N TRP A 112 -5.29 -1.17 -14.97
CA TRP A 112 -3.85 -1.20 -15.23
C TRP A 112 -3.29 -2.58 -15.50
N LEU A 113 -3.74 -3.57 -14.74
CA LEU A 113 -3.30 -4.95 -14.86
C LEU A 113 -4.48 -5.86 -15.16
N ASP A 114 -4.18 -6.90 -15.91
CA ASP A 114 -5.09 -7.95 -16.34
C ASP A 114 -4.29 -9.26 -16.46
N ASP A 115 -4.98 -10.40 -16.39
CA ASP A 115 -4.38 -11.73 -16.46
C ASP A 115 -3.24 -11.93 -15.44
N VAL A 116 -3.39 -11.40 -14.22
CA VAL A 116 -2.34 -11.49 -13.19
C VAL A 116 -2.21 -12.93 -12.71
N ARG A 117 -0.99 -13.47 -12.72
CA ARG A 117 -0.70 -14.88 -12.40
C ARG A 117 0.55 -15.02 -11.54
N CYS A 118 0.46 -14.63 -10.29
CA CYS A 118 1.52 -14.81 -9.30
C CYS A 118 1.75 -16.30 -8.99
N GLN A 119 2.99 -16.63 -8.63
CA GLN A 119 3.37 -17.91 -8.02
C GLN A 119 3.21 -17.90 -6.49
N GLY A 120 2.99 -16.73 -5.89
CA GLY A 120 2.80 -16.54 -4.45
C GLY A 120 4.06 -16.15 -3.70
N ASN A 121 5.24 -16.18 -4.34
CA ASN A 121 6.55 -15.88 -3.71
C ASN A 121 7.13 -14.52 -4.14
N GLU A 122 6.46 -13.81 -5.04
CA GLU A 122 6.89 -12.52 -5.56
C GLU A 122 6.94 -11.45 -4.46
N SER A 123 7.95 -10.59 -4.48
CA SER A 123 8.05 -9.53 -3.48
C SER A 123 6.98 -8.44 -3.63
N SER A 124 6.32 -8.37 -4.79
CA SER A 124 5.31 -7.36 -5.10
C SER A 124 4.45 -7.80 -6.28
N LEU A 125 3.20 -7.35 -6.32
CA LEU A 125 2.24 -7.64 -7.40
C LEU A 125 2.78 -7.30 -8.79
N LEU A 126 3.52 -6.19 -8.91
CA LEU A 126 4.08 -5.72 -10.19
C LEU A 126 5.20 -6.61 -10.77
N ARG A 127 5.60 -7.66 -10.05
CA ARG A 127 6.57 -8.66 -10.51
C ARG A 127 5.91 -9.95 -10.96
N CYS A 128 4.61 -10.09 -10.75
CA CYS A 128 3.87 -11.23 -11.25
C CYS A 128 3.71 -11.11 -12.77
N PRO A 129 3.74 -12.23 -13.50
CA PRO A 129 3.28 -12.26 -14.89
C PRO A 129 1.87 -11.65 -15.01
N SER A 130 1.70 -10.77 -15.99
CA SER A 130 0.43 -10.13 -16.33
C SER A 130 0.42 -9.76 -17.80
N SER A 131 -0.75 -9.37 -18.32
CA SER A 131 -0.85 -8.66 -19.60
C SER A 131 -0.07 -7.33 -19.57
N PRO A 132 0.30 -6.76 -20.73
CA PRO A 132 0.92 -5.45 -20.81
C PRO A 132 0.07 -4.37 -20.12
N TRP A 133 0.73 -3.38 -19.51
CA TRP A 133 0.07 -2.30 -18.78
C TRP A 133 -1.02 -1.60 -19.60
N GLY A 134 -2.23 -1.52 -19.03
CA GLY A 134 -3.39 -0.89 -19.67
C GLY A 134 -4.01 -1.69 -20.81
N HIS A 135 -3.49 -2.87 -21.14
CA HIS A 135 -4.10 -3.78 -22.11
C HIS A 135 -4.96 -4.80 -21.38
N ASN A 136 -6.28 -4.64 -21.50
CA ASN A 136 -7.30 -5.49 -20.90
C ASN A 136 -8.57 -5.46 -21.75
N ASN A 137 -9.43 -6.44 -21.55
CA ASN A 137 -10.78 -6.52 -22.12
C ASN A 137 -11.88 -6.36 -21.07
N CYS A 138 -11.52 -5.89 -19.87
CA CYS A 138 -12.40 -5.86 -18.71
C CYS A 138 -13.17 -4.53 -18.58
N GLN A 139 -14.20 -4.56 -17.75
CA GLN A 139 -14.92 -3.39 -17.25
C GLN A 139 -14.72 -3.27 -15.73
N HIS A 140 -15.06 -2.13 -15.14
CA HIS A 140 -14.90 -1.94 -13.67
C HIS A 140 -15.78 -2.88 -12.83
N LEU A 141 -16.82 -3.48 -13.42
CA LEU A 141 -17.58 -4.56 -12.79
C LEU A 141 -16.74 -5.82 -12.52
N GLU A 142 -15.56 -5.93 -13.13
CA GLU A 142 -14.58 -7.02 -12.99
C GLU A 142 -13.36 -6.56 -12.17
N ASP A 143 -13.48 -5.49 -11.38
CA ASP A 143 -12.38 -5.03 -10.53
C ASP A 143 -12.10 -6.05 -9.41
N ALA A 144 -10.83 -6.46 -9.32
CA ALA A 144 -10.32 -7.38 -8.33
C ALA A 144 -10.17 -6.73 -6.95
N ALA A 145 -10.25 -7.56 -5.91
CA ALA A 145 -10.10 -7.15 -4.53
C ALA A 145 -9.30 -8.17 -3.72
N VAL A 146 -8.92 -7.76 -2.51
CA VAL A 146 -8.16 -8.57 -1.57
C VAL A 146 -8.80 -8.51 -0.20
N VAL A 147 -8.81 -9.63 0.52
CA VAL A 147 -9.07 -9.69 1.96
C VAL A 147 -7.91 -10.42 2.62
N CYS A 148 -7.23 -9.73 3.54
CA CYS A 148 -6.16 -10.30 4.34
C CYS A 148 -6.61 -10.56 5.77
N ALA A 149 -5.82 -11.36 6.51
CA ALA A 149 -6.08 -11.65 7.92
C ALA A 149 -6.08 -10.40 8.80
N GLY A 150 -5.36 -9.36 8.37
CA GLY A 150 -5.01 -8.24 9.23
C GLY A 150 -3.93 -8.68 10.21
N THR A 151 -2.91 -7.86 10.41
CA THR A 151 -2.01 -8.05 11.54
C THR A 151 -2.80 -7.67 12.79
N GLY A 152 -3.32 -8.69 13.49
CA GLY A 152 -4.44 -8.56 14.41
C GLY A 152 -4.32 -7.48 15.48
N ASP A 153 -5.37 -6.66 15.59
CA ASP A 153 -6.25 -6.73 16.77
C ASP A 153 -7.44 -7.64 16.40
N ALA A 154 -7.18 -8.95 16.44
CA ALA A 154 -8.25 -9.94 16.50
C ALA A 154 -8.72 -9.98 17.96
N GLY A 155 -9.70 -9.14 18.28
CA GLY A 155 -10.38 -9.12 19.57
C GLY A 155 -11.89 -9.04 19.37
N THR A 156 -12.56 -10.17 19.62
CA THR A 156 -14.00 -10.37 19.89
C THR A 156 -14.95 -10.15 18.71
N GLU A 157 -15.44 -11.21 18.07
CA GLU A 157 -16.56 -12.09 18.50
C GLU A 157 -17.93 -11.42 18.43
N GLY A 158 -18.89 -12.18 17.89
CA GLY A 158 -20.20 -11.76 17.45
C GLY A 158 -20.97 -10.85 18.42
N ALA A 159 -21.57 -9.82 17.83
CA ALA A 159 -22.68 -9.09 18.43
C ALA A 159 -23.87 -10.05 18.62
N VAL A 160 -23.90 -10.72 19.77
CA VAL A 160 -25.13 -11.31 20.31
C VAL A 160 -25.91 -10.22 21.03
N VAL A 161 -27.16 -10.08 20.59
CA VAL A 161 -28.16 -9.18 21.15
C VAL A 161 -28.42 -9.59 22.60
N GLY A 162 -28.17 -8.69 23.54
CA GLY A 162 -28.47 -8.86 24.96
C GLY A 162 -28.97 -7.56 25.54
N THR A 163 -30.29 -7.39 25.55
CA THR A 163 -30.97 -6.32 26.29
C THR A 163 -30.75 -6.48 27.78
N SER A 164 -30.21 -5.48 28.47
CA SER A 164 -30.49 -5.24 29.90
C SER A 164 -30.00 -3.86 30.34
N SER A 165 -30.97 -2.96 30.51
CA SER A 165 -31.16 -2.11 31.70
C SER A 165 -30.09 -1.09 32.11
N LEU A 166 -30.49 0.18 32.00
CA LEU A 166 -29.93 1.38 32.62
C LEU A 166 -29.49 1.23 34.09
N SER A 167 -28.43 1.95 34.47
CA SER A 167 -28.42 2.80 35.67
C SER A 167 -27.34 3.89 35.58
N PRO A 168 -27.66 5.16 35.90
CA PRO A 168 -26.70 6.25 35.91
C PRO A 168 -26.02 6.38 37.29
N CYS A 169 -24.71 6.57 37.33
CA CYS A 169 -24.06 7.07 38.53
C CYS A 169 -24.16 8.60 38.58
N GLY A 170 -25.17 9.09 39.33
CA GLY A 170 -25.20 10.43 39.89
C GLY A 170 -24.18 10.58 41.03
N GLY A 171 -23.74 11.82 41.27
CA GLY A 171 -22.67 12.16 42.21
C GLY A 171 -23.11 12.53 43.64
N SER A 172 -22.23 13.31 44.29
CA SER A 172 -22.22 13.88 45.68
C SER A 172 -21.93 12.89 46.81
N TRP A 173 -21.04 13.18 47.77
CA TRP A 173 -20.88 14.40 48.58
C TRP A 173 -19.42 14.88 48.73
#